data_AF-A0A811PKY0-F1
#
_entry.id   AF-A0A811PKY0-F1
#
_cell.length_a   1.000
_cell.length_b   1.000
_cell.length_c   1.000
_cell.angle_alpha   90.00
_cell.angle_beta   90.00
_cell.angle_gamma   90.00
#
_symmetry.space_group_name_H-M   'P 1'
#
loop_
_entity.id
_entity.type
_entity.pdbx_description
1 polymer ?
#
loop_
_entity_poly.entity_id
_entity_poly.type
_entity_poly.pdbx_seq_one_letter_code
_entity_poly.pdbx_strand_id
1 'polypeptide(L)'
;MVRHASGLLRLAINSESLLQLELVELGALRELAIEAAALKKLVLSSCFSYMPRVLPVATISAPRLVILKLGDANVQRYVQLGRMPHLQSFGDLSYCVYGVQGPNGGSEHNTVCLKLLQPIKTIKTLSLSLAYFRDIGNYQYVMEDMKVLPDHEVLYLNVLANRHSFGASSFHVLRMCVGIRMLVLTLLDDIHSEAQTPCPQGCVCEEQSNWKIEELSLINLQEIEILKLRGSEHEASFVKRLFNWATALNKITVFLDSSTTERKAKDLFQMFESLSRPEYAWNCIVTIRRCHMHPDIIGHRVHQYLKLLFLEYEPWKEYASKGVMCVPSPHQSLDGSSANVIMLVGM
;
A
#
# COMPACT_ATOMS: atom_id res chain seq x y z
N MET A 1 2.74 18.19 -11.77
CA MET A 1 2.10 17.74 -10.51
C MET A 1 1.10 18.79 -10.10
N VAL A 2 -0.15 18.41 -9.80
CA VAL A 2 -1.20 19.31 -9.32
C VAL A 2 -1.69 18.78 -7.97
N ARG A 3 -1.68 19.61 -6.93
CA ARG A 3 -2.09 19.22 -5.57
C ARG A 3 -2.98 20.29 -4.93
N HIS A 4 -3.89 19.85 -4.06
CA HIS A 4 -4.70 20.70 -3.17
C HIS A 4 -5.48 21.82 -3.89
N ALA A 5 -5.93 21.56 -5.12
CA ALA A 5 -6.74 22.54 -5.86
C ALA A 5 -8.22 22.39 -5.45
N SER A 6 -8.80 23.44 -4.88
CA SER A 6 -10.22 23.52 -4.55
C SER A 6 -11.02 24.15 -5.70
N GLY A 7 -12.29 23.75 -5.86
CA GLY A 7 -13.19 24.31 -6.86
C GLY A 7 -12.96 23.87 -8.31
N LEU A 8 -11.94 23.05 -8.59
CA LEU A 8 -11.70 22.50 -9.92
C LEU A 8 -12.72 21.38 -10.23
N LEU A 9 -13.76 21.71 -10.99
CA LEU A 9 -14.81 20.75 -11.35
C LEU A 9 -14.49 19.92 -12.60
N ARG A 10 -13.70 20.48 -13.53
CA ARG A 10 -13.37 19.84 -14.81
C ARG A 10 -11.90 20.03 -15.13
N LEU A 11 -11.24 18.97 -15.57
CA LEU A 11 -9.85 19.00 -15.98
C LEU A 11 -9.69 18.19 -17.27
N ALA A 12 -9.30 18.87 -18.35
CA ALA A 12 -8.92 18.24 -19.60
C ALA A 12 -7.43 18.47 -19.84
N ILE A 13 -6.69 17.40 -20.08
CA ILE A 13 -5.25 17.41 -20.36
C ILE A 13 -5.07 16.77 -21.72
N ASN A 14 -4.65 17.56 -22.69
CA ASN A 14 -4.20 17.09 -23.99
C ASN A 14 -2.71 17.42 -24.13
N SER A 15 -1.87 16.39 -24.28
CA SER A 15 -0.42 16.59 -24.40
C SER A 15 0.27 15.45 -25.12
N GLU A 16 1.08 15.79 -26.13
CA GLU A 16 1.89 14.80 -26.85
C GLU A 16 3.22 14.49 -26.16
N SER A 17 3.70 15.37 -25.27
CA SER A 17 5.03 15.30 -24.66
C SER A 17 5.02 14.98 -23.16
N LEU A 18 3.87 15.08 -22.49
CA LEU A 18 3.76 14.83 -21.05
C LEU A 18 4.13 13.39 -20.70
N LEU A 19 5.19 13.21 -19.90
CA LEU A 19 5.69 11.89 -19.51
C LEU A 19 5.13 11.39 -18.17
N GLN A 20 4.84 12.31 -17.24
CA GLN A 20 4.37 11.98 -15.90
C GLN A 20 3.31 12.96 -15.43
N LEU A 21 2.26 12.44 -14.81
CA LEU A 21 1.18 13.24 -14.24
C LEU A 21 0.80 12.68 -12.87
N GLU A 22 0.75 13.59 -11.89
CA GLU A 22 0.26 13.29 -10.55
C GLU A 22 -0.79 14.34 -10.19
N LEU A 23 -2.00 13.85 -9.91
CA LEU A 23 -3.15 14.61 -9.45
C LEU A 23 -3.52 14.10 -8.05
N VAL A 24 -3.42 14.99 -7.06
CA VAL A 24 -3.62 14.63 -5.65
C VAL A 24 -4.53 15.65 -4.99
N GLU A 25 -5.53 15.18 -4.25
CA GLU A 25 -6.41 16.04 -3.44
C GLU A 25 -7.11 17.15 -4.24
N LEU A 26 -7.72 16.76 -5.36
CA LEU A 26 -8.52 17.66 -6.22
C LEU A 26 -10.03 17.56 -5.93
N GLY A 27 -10.42 17.18 -4.70
CA GLY A 27 -11.66 16.49 -4.35
C GLY A 27 -13.02 17.02 -4.87
N ALA A 28 -13.07 18.19 -5.51
CA ALA A 28 -14.23 18.72 -6.21
C ALA A 28 -14.34 18.28 -7.69
N LEU A 29 -13.37 17.51 -8.20
CA LEU A 29 -13.34 17.11 -9.61
C LEU A 29 -14.56 16.25 -9.96
N ARG A 30 -15.18 16.54 -11.11
CA ARG A 30 -16.31 15.80 -11.68
C ARG A 30 -15.94 15.16 -13.00
N GLU A 31 -15.22 15.87 -13.84
CA GLU A 31 -14.83 15.39 -15.17
C GLU A 31 -13.31 15.46 -15.30
N LEU A 32 -12.71 14.33 -15.66
CA LEU A 32 -11.29 14.22 -15.98
C LEU A 32 -11.17 13.62 -17.39
N ALA A 33 -10.54 14.35 -18.31
CA ALA A 33 -10.17 13.82 -19.62
C ALA A 33 -8.66 13.93 -19.78
N ILE A 34 -8.00 12.80 -20.01
CA ILE A 34 -6.56 12.76 -20.26
C ILE A 34 -6.34 12.12 -21.64
N GLU A 35 -5.82 12.90 -22.57
CA GLU A 35 -5.31 12.47 -23.86
C GLU A 35 -3.82 12.75 -23.89
N ALA A 36 -3.01 11.76 -23.51
CA ALA A 36 -1.58 11.96 -23.36
C ALA A 36 -0.78 10.78 -23.93
N ALA A 37 -0.39 10.90 -25.21
CA ALA A 37 0.20 9.80 -25.97
C ALA A 37 1.58 9.34 -25.44
N ALA A 38 2.39 10.26 -24.91
CA ALA A 38 3.70 9.95 -24.33
C ALA A 38 3.69 9.64 -22.83
N LEU A 39 2.52 9.68 -22.19
CA LEU A 39 2.40 9.53 -20.74
C LEU A 39 2.83 8.12 -20.31
N LYS A 40 3.81 8.06 -19.39
CA LYS A 40 4.36 6.82 -18.84
C LYS A 40 3.90 6.53 -17.42
N LYS A 41 3.62 7.57 -16.64
CA LYS A 41 3.19 7.46 -15.24
C LYS A 41 1.99 8.36 -14.96
N LEU A 42 0.94 7.76 -14.42
CA LEU A 42 -0.25 8.46 -13.95
C LEU A 42 -0.56 8.07 -12.51
N VAL A 43 -0.70 9.07 -11.64
CA VAL A 43 -1.14 8.90 -10.25
C VAL A 43 -2.35 9.78 -10.01
N LEU A 44 -3.46 9.16 -9.61
CA LEU A 44 -4.69 9.82 -9.18
C LEU A 44 -4.96 9.44 -7.73
N SER A 45 -5.08 10.43 -6.84
CA SER A 45 -5.35 10.19 -5.42
C SER A 45 -6.28 11.25 -4.85
N SER A 46 -7.35 10.85 -4.16
CA SER A 46 -8.32 11.75 -3.50
C SER A 46 -8.81 12.91 -4.39
N CYS A 47 -9.08 12.64 -5.67
CA CYS A 47 -9.48 13.67 -6.63
C CYS A 47 -11.00 13.87 -6.70
N PHE A 48 -11.81 12.94 -6.20
CA PHE A 48 -13.28 12.93 -6.39
C PHE A 48 -14.04 12.72 -5.07
N SER A 49 -13.43 13.10 -3.95
CA SER A 49 -13.88 12.77 -2.59
C SER A 49 -15.07 13.60 -2.05
N TYR A 50 -15.41 14.77 -2.61
CA TYR A 50 -16.40 15.68 -1.99
C TYR A 50 -17.82 15.65 -2.56
N MET A 51 -18.12 14.85 -3.60
CA MET A 51 -19.41 14.95 -4.31
C MET A 51 -20.12 13.59 -4.51
N PRO A 52 -20.77 13.02 -3.48
CA PRO A 52 -21.44 11.71 -3.57
C PRO A 52 -22.71 11.68 -4.44
N ARG A 53 -23.21 12.85 -4.90
CA ARG A 53 -24.49 12.96 -5.65
C ARG A 53 -24.33 13.16 -7.16
N VAL A 54 -23.11 13.33 -7.66
CA VAL A 54 -22.83 13.49 -9.10
C VAL A 54 -21.84 12.41 -9.48
N LEU A 55 -22.20 11.55 -10.44
CA LEU A 55 -21.32 10.48 -10.93
C LEU A 55 -20.15 11.15 -11.67
N PRO A 56 -18.91 11.08 -11.15
CA PRO A 56 -17.78 11.62 -11.88
C PRO A 56 -17.52 10.79 -13.12
N VAL A 57 -16.81 11.35 -14.10
CA VAL A 57 -16.39 10.61 -15.30
C VAL A 57 -14.91 10.90 -15.52
N ALA A 58 -14.10 9.84 -15.58
CA ALA A 58 -12.69 9.95 -15.90
C ALA A 58 -12.37 9.14 -17.15
N THR A 59 -12.01 9.79 -18.25
CA THR A 59 -11.60 9.14 -19.49
C THR A 59 -10.10 9.30 -19.68
N ILE A 60 -9.38 8.18 -19.74
CA ILE A 60 -7.92 8.18 -19.79
C ILE A 60 -7.46 7.44 -21.04
N SER A 61 -6.87 8.16 -21.98
CA SER A 61 -6.20 7.66 -23.17
C SER A 61 -4.70 7.92 -23.08
N ALA A 62 -3.96 6.90 -22.66
CA ALA A 62 -2.51 6.94 -22.49
C ALA A 62 -1.90 5.61 -22.98
N PRO A 63 -1.71 5.42 -24.31
CA PRO A 63 -1.30 4.13 -24.88
C PRO A 63 0.09 3.68 -24.45
N ARG A 64 0.97 4.61 -24.04
CA ARG A 64 2.34 4.33 -23.57
C ARG A 64 2.46 4.25 -22.04
N LEU A 65 1.33 4.19 -21.33
CA LEU A 65 1.34 4.17 -19.88
C LEU A 65 1.98 2.88 -19.36
N VAL A 66 2.93 3.03 -18.45
CA VAL A 66 3.66 1.93 -17.79
C VAL A 66 3.19 1.76 -16.35
N ILE A 67 2.89 2.87 -15.67
CA ILE A 67 2.48 2.89 -14.26
C ILE A 67 1.16 3.65 -14.14
N LEU A 68 0.16 2.98 -13.58
CA LEU A 68 -1.13 3.55 -13.20
C LEU A 68 -1.37 3.35 -11.71
N LYS A 69 -1.65 4.43 -10.99
CA LYS A 69 -2.05 4.39 -9.58
C LYS A 69 -3.39 5.10 -9.40
N LEU A 70 -4.38 4.38 -8.88
CA LEU A 70 -5.75 4.86 -8.68
C LEU A 70 -6.13 4.81 -7.20
N GLY A 71 -5.49 5.64 -6.37
CA GLY A 71 -5.69 5.70 -4.92
C GLY A 71 -7.00 6.32 -4.44
N ASP A 72 -7.98 6.49 -5.32
CA ASP A 72 -9.28 7.07 -4.99
C ASP A 72 -10.38 6.02 -5.21
N ALA A 73 -10.98 5.57 -4.10
CA ALA A 73 -12.05 4.58 -4.12
C ALA A 73 -13.26 5.05 -4.96
N ASN A 74 -13.55 6.36 -4.98
CA ASN A 74 -14.67 6.89 -5.75
C ASN A 74 -14.36 6.97 -7.24
N VAL A 75 -13.09 7.10 -7.62
CA VAL A 75 -12.62 7.16 -9.02
C VAL A 75 -12.86 5.84 -9.72
N GLN A 76 -12.54 4.74 -9.06
CA GLN A 76 -12.53 3.41 -9.66
C GLN A 76 -13.87 3.07 -10.33
N ARG A 77 -14.99 3.54 -9.76
CA ARG A 77 -16.36 3.30 -10.25
C ARG A 77 -16.67 3.91 -11.61
N TYR A 78 -15.91 4.93 -12.01
CA TYR A 78 -16.25 5.76 -13.16
C TYR A 78 -15.06 6.10 -14.06
N VAL A 79 -13.97 5.35 -13.94
CA VAL A 79 -12.86 5.45 -14.90
C VAL A 79 -13.13 4.61 -16.13
N GLN A 80 -13.12 5.26 -17.27
CA GLN A 80 -13.01 4.64 -18.57
C GLN A 80 -11.54 4.66 -18.99
N LEU A 81 -10.93 3.49 -18.88
CA LEU A 81 -9.55 3.27 -19.29
C LEU A 81 -9.51 2.89 -20.78
N GLY A 82 -8.75 3.64 -21.58
CA GLY A 82 -8.36 3.23 -22.91
C GLY A 82 -7.42 2.02 -22.90
N ARG A 83 -7.06 1.51 -24.08
CA ARG A 83 -6.10 0.41 -24.18
C ARG A 83 -4.71 0.86 -23.72
N MET A 84 -4.11 0.12 -22.80
CA MET A 84 -2.77 0.37 -22.25
C MET A 84 -1.88 -0.87 -22.43
N PRO A 85 -1.43 -1.17 -23.66
CA PRO A 85 -0.68 -2.40 -23.96
C PRO A 85 0.69 -2.49 -23.27
N HIS A 86 1.22 -1.38 -22.75
CA HIS A 86 2.52 -1.30 -22.10
C HIS A 86 2.45 -1.23 -20.57
N LEU A 87 1.26 -1.39 -19.98
CA LEU A 87 1.07 -1.29 -18.55
C LEU A 87 1.84 -2.41 -17.82
N GLN A 88 2.75 -2.03 -16.92
CA GLN A 88 3.55 -2.96 -16.13
C GLN A 88 3.21 -2.90 -14.64
N SER A 89 2.73 -1.76 -14.16
CA SER A 89 2.34 -1.59 -12.76
C SER A 89 0.96 -0.96 -12.67
N PHE A 90 0.08 -1.64 -11.94
CA PHE A 90 -1.23 -1.12 -11.59
C PHE A 90 -1.39 -1.16 -10.08
N GLY A 91 -1.70 -0.04 -9.46
CA GLY A 91 -1.66 0.07 -8.03
C GLY A 91 -2.69 0.99 -7.39
N ASP A 92 -2.59 1.00 -6.06
CA ASP A 92 -3.42 1.75 -5.13
C ASP A 92 -4.92 1.43 -5.25
N LEU A 93 -5.25 0.22 -5.72
CA LEU A 93 -6.63 -0.27 -5.76
C LEU A 93 -7.10 -0.54 -4.33
N SER A 94 -8.18 0.12 -3.92
CA SER A 94 -8.69 0.02 -2.56
C SER A 94 -9.86 -0.94 -2.54
N TYR A 95 -9.85 -1.91 -1.63
CA TYR A 95 -10.92 -2.88 -1.42
C TYR A 95 -11.48 -2.72 -0.02
N CYS A 96 -12.80 -2.61 0.09
CA CYS A 96 -13.47 -2.70 1.38
C CYS A 96 -13.48 -4.16 1.81
N VAL A 97 -13.00 -4.48 3.01
CA VAL A 97 -13.08 -5.86 3.50
C VAL A 97 -14.47 -6.17 4.04
N TYR A 98 -15.02 -5.22 4.80
CA TYR A 98 -16.34 -5.30 5.39
C TYR A 98 -17.20 -4.15 4.87
N GLY A 99 -18.44 -4.44 4.53
CA GLY A 99 -19.40 -3.42 4.10
C GLY A 99 -20.84 -3.91 4.13
N VAL A 100 -21.76 -2.99 3.84
CA VAL A 100 -23.18 -3.29 3.65
C VAL A 100 -23.37 -3.91 2.26
N GLN A 101 -24.17 -4.98 2.15
CA GLN A 101 -24.65 -5.49 0.87
C GLN A 101 -25.73 -4.57 0.30
N GLY A 102 -25.65 -4.24 -0.99
CA GLY A 102 -26.64 -3.44 -1.70
C GLY A 102 -26.05 -2.26 -2.48
N PRO A 103 -26.92 -1.47 -3.15
CA PRO A 103 -26.49 -0.36 -3.98
C PRO A 103 -25.78 0.72 -3.16
N ASN A 104 -24.63 1.17 -3.65
CA ASN A 104 -23.66 2.06 -2.98
C ASN A 104 -22.91 1.44 -1.79
N GLY A 105 -23.00 0.12 -1.58
CA GLY A 105 -22.28 -0.61 -0.54
C GLY A 105 -20.84 -1.00 -0.91
N GLY A 106 -20.16 -1.71 0.02
CA GLY A 106 -18.77 -2.14 -0.14
C GLY A 106 -18.56 -3.21 -1.22
N SER A 107 -19.56 -4.06 -1.48
CA SER A 107 -19.49 -5.10 -2.53
C SER A 107 -19.44 -4.51 -3.95
N GLU A 108 -20.23 -3.46 -4.23
CA GLU A 108 -20.16 -2.78 -5.53
C GLU A 108 -18.81 -2.11 -5.77
N HIS A 109 -18.21 -1.58 -4.71
CA HIS A 109 -16.89 -0.95 -4.76
C HIS A 109 -15.83 -1.96 -5.22
N ASN A 110 -15.81 -3.13 -4.60
CA ASN A 110 -14.88 -4.21 -4.94
C ASN A 110 -15.14 -4.74 -6.37
N THR A 111 -16.42 -4.90 -6.76
CA THR A 111 -16.83 -5.34 -8.10
C THR A 111 -16.27 -4.45 -9.19
N VAL A 112 -16.29 -3.14 -8.95
CA VAL A 112 -15.73 -2.15 -9.86
C VAL A 112 -14.22 -2.32 -10.01
N CYS A 113 -13.49 -2.50 -8.91
CA CYS A 113 -12.04 -2.71 -8.95
C CYS A 113 -11.68 -3.93 -9.79
N LEU A 114 -12.48 -5.01 -9.66
CA LEU A 114 -12.33 -6.21 -10.47
C LEU A 114 -12.55 -5.97 -11.97
N LYS A 115 -13.55 -5.16 -12.33
CA LYS A 115 -13.81 -4.80 -13.74
C LYS A 115 -12.64 -4.03 -14.37
N LEU A 116 -11.92 -3.21 -13.59
CA LEU A 116 -10.72 -2.51 -14.08
C LEU A 116 -9.56 -3.47 -14.35
N LEU A 117 -9.46 -4.56 -13.58
CA LEU A 117 -8.42 -5.58 -13.73
C LEU A 117 -8.74 -6.63 -14.79
N GLN A 118 -10.03 -6.90 -15.05
CA GLN A 118 -10.49 -7.94 -15.99
C GLN A 118 -9.83 -7.92 -17.38
N PRO A 119 -9.55 -6.76 -18.03
CA PRO A 119 -8.91 -6.72 -19.34
C PRO A 119 -7.41 -7.07 -19.31
N ILE A 120 -6.80 -7.03 -18.13
CA ILE A 120 -5.36 -7.14 -17.93
C ILE A 120 -5.05 -8.60 -17.59
N LYS A 121 -4.26 -9.27 -18.44
CA LYS A 121 -3.85 -10.66 -18.21
C LYS A 121 -2.62 -10.78 -17.34
N THR A 122 -1.61 -9.95 -17.61
CA THR A 122 -0.30 -10.02 -16.95
C THR A 122 0.25 -8.62 -16.73
N ILE A 123 0.80 -8.38 -15.55
CA ILE A 123 1.53 -7.16 -15.17
C ILE A 123 2.74 -7.56 -14.33
N LYS A 124 3.72 -6.69 -14.19
CA LYS A 124 4.86 -6.97 -13.31
C LYS A 124 4.49 -6.80 -11.84
N THR A 125 3.74 -5.74 -11.54
CA THR A 125 3.50 -5.29 -10.17
C THR A 125 2.04 -4.92 -9.96
N LEU A 126 1.43 -5.50 -8.92
CA LEU A 126 0.09 -5.17 -8.46
C LEU A 126 0.17 -4.55 -7.06
N SER A 127 -0.54 -3.45 -6.82
CA SER A 127 -0.69 -2.88 -5.48
C SER A 127 -2.16 -2.79 -5.07
N LEU A 128 -2.48 -3.43 -3.95
CA LEU A 128 -3.81 -3.52 -3.36
C LEU A 128 -3.79 -2.92 -1.96
N SER A 129 -4.87 -2.24 -1.59
CA SER A 129 -5.10 -1.70 -0.26
C SER A 129 -6.38 -2.30 0.32
N LEU A 130 -6.27 -3.01 1.44
CA LEU A 130 -7.40 -3.58 2.17
C LEU A 130 -7.81 -2.61 3.27
N ALA A 131 -9.01 -2.05 3.13
CA ALA A 131 -9.55 -1.05 4.04
C ALA A 131 -10.61 -1.66 4.95
N TYR A 132 -10.42 -1.47 6.25
CA TYR A 132 -11.39 -1.79 7.29
C TYR A 132 -11.98 -0.49 7.82
N PHE A 133 -13.29 -0.42 8.01
CA PHE A 133 -13.88 0.68 8.76
C PHE A 133 -13.61 0.49 10.26
N ARG A 134 -13.63 1.58 11.04
CA ARG A 134 -13.44 1.46 12.50
C ARG A 134 -14.57 0.65 13.15
N ASP A 135 -15.80 0.91 12.74
CA ASP A 135 -16.99 0.15 13.15
C ASP A 135 -17.46 -0.74 12.00
N ILE A 136 -17.41 -2.05 12.21
CA ILE A 136 -17.85 -3.07 11.26
C ILE A 136 -18.89 -4.00 11.88
N GLY A 137 -19.44 -3.70 13.06
CA GLY A 137 -20.29 -4.62 13.81
C GLY A 137 -21.54 -5.08 13.05
N ASN A 138 -22.06 -4.25 12.15
CA ASN A 138 -23.23 -4.56 11.31
C ASN A 138 -22.86 -4.85 9.84
N TYR A 139 -21.58 -5.03 9.53
CA TYR A 139 -21.11 -5.23 8.16
C TYR A 139 -20.82 -6.70 7.89
N GLN A 140 -20.92 -7.07 6.62
CA GLN A 140 -20.61 -8.41 6.15
C GLN A 140 -19.27 -8.39 5.41
N TYR A 141 -18.64 -9.56 5.32
CA TYR A 141 -17.45 -9.74 4.51
C TYR A 141 -17.80 -9.61 3.02
N VAL A 142 -17.12 -8.75 2.27
CA VAL A 142 -17.48 -8.40 0.88
C VAL A 142 -16.37 -8.64 -0.13
N MET A 143 -15.38 -9.46 0.20
CA MET A 143 -14.30 -9.82 -0.73
C MET A 143 -14.56 -11.13 -1.50
N GLU A 144 -15.66 -11.85 -1.24
CA GLU A 144 -15.92 -13.17 -1.84
C GLU A 144 -15.99 -13.17 -3.39
N ASP A 145 -16.34 -12.02 -3.98
CA ASP A 145 -16.37 -11.84 -5.44
C ASP A 145 -14.97 -11.67 -6.05
N MET A 146 -13.95 -11.40 -5.25
CA MET A 146 -12.56 -11.32 -5.68
C MET A 146 -12.05 -12.74 -5.91
N LYS A 147 -12.19 -13.24 -7.15
CA LYS A 147 -11.86 -14.63 -7.50
C LYS A 147 -10.63 -14.77 -8.38
N VAL A 148 -10.29 -13.71 -9.13
CA VAL A 148 -9.21 -13.72 -10.10
C VAL A 148 -8.50 -12.37 -10.09
N LEU A 149 -7.18 -12.41 -10.11
CA LEU A 149 -6.29 -11.26 -10.30
C LEU A 149 -5.40 -11.52 -11.52
N PRO A 150 -4.87 -10.47 -12.17
CA PRO A 150 -3.89 -10.65 -13.24
C PRO A 150 -2.65 -11.37 -12.73
N ASP A 151 -1.96 -12.10 -13.60
CA ASP A 151 -0.67 -12.69 -13.26
C ASP A 151 0.35 -11.58 -12.98
N HIS A 152 1.10 -11.71 -11.89
CA HIS A 152 2.11 -10.74 -11.48
C HIS A 152 3.22 -11.35 -10.63
N GLU A 153 4.38 -10.69 -10.65
CA GLU A 153 5.58 -11.13 -9.92
C GLU A 153 5.64 -10.50 -8.52
N VAL A 154 5.24 -9.24 -8.39
CA VAL A 154 5.35 -8.46 -7.15
C VAL A 154 3.99 -7.99 -6.68
N LEU A 155 3.61 -8.36 -5.45
CA LEU A 155 2.41 -7.89 -4.78
C LEU A 155 2.77 -6.89 -3.67
N TYR A 156 2.25 -5.67 -3.78
CA TYR A 156 2.19 -4.72 -2.67
C TYR A 156 0.81 -4.85 -2.02
N LEU A 157 0.77 -5.32 -0.78
CA LEU A 157 -0.44 -5.47 0.00
C LEU A 157 -0.41 -4.48 1.17
N ASN A 158 -1.18 -3.41 1.06
CA ASN A 158 -1.35 -2.43 2.12
C ASN A 158 -2.60 -2.80 2.93
N VAL A 159 -2.48 -2.86 4.25
CA VAL A 159 -3.60 -3.22 5.13
C VAL A 159 -3.86 -2.06 6.07
N LEU A 160 -5.00 -1.39 5.90
CA LEU A 160 -5.53 -0.39 6.81
C LEU A 160 -6.53 -1.11 7.72
N ALA A 161 -6.00 -1.86 8.70
CA ALA A 161 -6.79 -2.78 9.51
C ALA A 161 -7.70 -2.07 10.51
N ASN A 162 -7.39 -0.83 10.90
CA ASN A 162 -8.09 -0.11 11.96
C ASN A 162 -8.30 -0.98 13.21
N ARG A 163 -7.25 -1.75 13.56
CA ARG A 163 -7.14 -2.68 14.71
C ARG A 163 -7.94 -3.98 14.59
N HIS A 164 -8.65 -4.19 13.50
CA HIS A 164 -9.31 -5.46 13.23
C HIS A 164 -8.33 -6.53 12.78
N SER A 165 -8.75 -7.77 12.94
CA SER A 165 -8.02 -8.92 12.42
C SER A 165 -8.04 -8.93 10.90
N PHE A 166 -6.85 -8.96 10.28
CA PHE A 166 -6.71 -8.88 8.84
C PHE A 166 -6.32 -10.18 8.13
N GLY A 167 -6.08 -11.25 8.91
CA GLY A 167 -5.58 -12.50 8.36
C GLY A 167 -6.50 -13.10 7.30
N ALA A 168 -7.82 -13.02 7.50
CA ALA A 168 -8.81 -13.54 6.56
C ALA A 168 -8.73 -12.89 5.17
N SER A 169 -8.68 -11.56 5.13
CA SER A 169 -8.65 -10.80 3.88
C SER A 169 -7.31 -10.93 3.17
N SER A 170 -6.21 -10.93 3.92
CA SER A 170 -4.87 -11.12 3.36
C SER A 170 -4.68 -12.54 2.83
N PHE A 171 -5.15 -13.56 3.56
CA PHE A 171 -5.18 -14.94 3.09
C PHE A 171 -6.04 -15.08 1.82
N HIS A 172 -7.20 -14.44 1.79
CA HIS A 172 -8.06 -14.42 0.61
C HIS A 172 -7.31 -13.90 -0.62
N VAL A 173 -6.61 -12.76 -0.51
CA VAL A 173 -5.78 -12.22 -1.60
C VAL A 173 -4.65 -13.18 -1.99
N LEU A 174 -3.89 -13.69 -1.01
CA LEU A 174 -2.75 -14.56 -1.28
C LEU A 174 -3.13 -15.87 -1.98
N ARG A 175 -4.34 -16.40 -1.76
CA ARG A 175 -4.84 -17.59 -2.49
C ARG A 175 -4.91 -17.38 -4.00
N MET A 176 -5.13 -16.14 -4.45
CA MET A 176 -5.19 -15.77 -5.86
C MET A 176 -3.82 -15.42 -6.43
N CYS A 177 -2.83 -15.18 -5.56
CA CYS A 177 -1.52 -14.68 -5.91
C CYS A 177 -0.43 -15.75 -5.73
N VAL A 178 -0.73 -17.03 -6.00
CA VAL A 178 0.23 -18.15 -5.78
C VAL A 178 1.50 -18.08 -6.65
N GLY A 179 1.46 -17.31 -7.75
CA GLY A 179 2.58 -17.12 -8.66
C GLY A 179 3.59 -16.03 -8.26
N ILE A 180 3.33 -15.26 -7.20
CA ILE A 180 4.19 -14.13 -6.82
C ILE A 180 5.56 -14.60 -6.34
N ARG A 181 6.57 -13.77 -6.60
CA ARG A 181 7.94 -13.96 -6.13
C ARG A 181 8.31 -13.02 -4.99
N MET A 182 7.64 -11.87 -4.90
CA MET A 182 7.86 -10.89 -3.86
C MET A 182 6.53 -10.37 -3.29
N LEU A 183 6.45 -10.32 -1.96
CA LEU A 183 5.36 -9.71 -1.21
C LEU A 183 5.90 -8.53 -0.39
N VAL A 184 5.29 -7.37 -0.57
CA VAL A 184 5.48 -6.21 0.31
C VAL A 184 4.20 -5.99 1.11
N LEU A 185 4.21 -6.35 2.38
CA LEU A 185 3.10 -6.20 3.31
C LEU A 185 3.27 -4.92 4.13
N THR A 186 2.42 -3.92 3.91
CA THR A 186 2.45 -2.66 4.68
C THR A 186 1.29 -2.61 5.66
N LEU A 187 1.60 -2.59 6.96
CA LEU A 187 0.60 -2.53 8.03
C LEU A 187 0.35 -1.07 8.43
N LEU A 188 -0.75 -0.51 7.95
CA LEU A 188 -1.14 0.88 8.14
C LEU A 188 -2.15 1.01 9.27
N ASP A 189 -2.16 2.19 9.89
CA ASP A 189 -3.11 2.56 10.93
C ASP A 189 -3.67 3.95 10.67
N ASP A 190 -4.78 4.23 11.31
CA ASP A 190 -5.42 5.53 11.26
C ASP A 190 -4.63 6.55 12.09
N ILE A 191 -4.13 7.57 11.39
CA ILE A 191 -3.31 8.65 11.95
C ILE A 191 -4.15 9.57 12.88
N HIS A 192 -5.48 9.43 12.86
CA HIS A 192 -6.43 10.29 13.58
C HIS A 192 -7.03 9.65 14.85
N SER A 193 -6.31 8.75 15.53
CA SER A 193 -6.83 8.08 16.74
C SER A 193 -5.89 8.23 17.95
N GLU A 194 -6.31 9.02 18.93
CA GLU A 194 -5.61 9.27 20.20
C GLU A 194 -5.80 8.15 21.25
N ALA A 195 -6.73 7.21 21.04
CA ALA A 195 -7.04 6.15 22.01
C ALA A 195 -6.94 4.76 21.38
N GLN A 196 -5.96 3.95 21.83
CA GLN A 196 -5.67 2.58 21.38
C GLN A 196 -6.54 1.50 22.06
N THR A 197 -7.85 1.51 21.84
CA THR A 197 -8.72 0.37 22.20
C THR A 197 -8.53 -0.81 21.22
N PRO A 198 -8.40 -2.05 21.72
CA PRO A 198 -8.31 -3.25 20.88
C PRO A 198 -9.61 -3.52 20.12
N CYS A 199 -9.56 -4.44 19.14
CA CYS A 199 -10.77 -4.93 18.46
C CYS A 199 -11.79 -5.44 19.49
N PRO A 200 -13.08 -5.08 19.37
CA PRO A 200 -14.11 -5.56 20.28
C PRO A 200 -14.18 -7.09 20.32
N GLN A 201 -14.42 -7.66 21.50
CA GLN A 201 -14.65 -9.08 21.63
C GLN A 201 -15.92 -9.48 20.86
N GLY A 202 -15.85 -10.56 20.07
CA GLY A 202 -16.96 -10.99 19.22
C GLY A 202 -17.13 -10.17 17.93
N CYS A 203 -16.12 -9.39 17.53
CA CYS A 203 -16.16 -8.68 16.26
C CYS A 203 -16.23 -9.65 15.07
N VAL A 204 -17.01 -9.27 14.04
CA VAL A 204 -17.16 -10.01 12.78
C VAL A 204 -15.82 -10.30 12.06
N CYS A 205 -14.75 -9.55 12.36
CA CYS A 205 -13.42 -9.83 11.81
C CYS A 205 -12.81 -11.16 12.27
N GLU A 206 -13.28 -11.73 13.38
CA GLU A 206 -12.82 -13.02 13.90
C GLU A 206 -13.62 -14.22 13.38
N GLU A 207 -14.78 -13.99 12.76
CA GLU A 207 -15.64 -15.07 12.25
C GLU A 207 -14.94 -15.88 11.13
N GLN A 208 -14.21 -15.18 10.25
CA GLN A 208 -13.43 -15.77 9.15
C GLN A 208 -12.08 -16.27 9.67
N SER A 209 -12.08 -17.38 10.41
CA SER A 209 -10.89 -17.92 11.09
C SER A 209 -10.17 -19.04 10.32
N ASN A 210 -10.70 -19.43 9.17
CA ASN A 210 -10.19 -20.51 8.33
C ASN A 210 -8.73 -20.34 7.90
N TRP A 211 -8.25 -19.12 7.68
CA TRP A 211 -6.83 -18.85 7.38
C TRP A 211 -5.85 -19.33 8.47
N LYS A 212 -6.33 -19.52 9.71
CA LYS A 212 -5.52 -20.04 10.83
C LYS A 212 -5.19 -21.53 10.66
N ILE A 213 -6.02 -22.27 9.90
CA ILE A 213 -5.92 -23.73 9.74
C ILE A 213 -5.74 -24.18 8.28
N GLU A 214 -6.32 -23.48 7.31
CA GLU A 214 -6.27 -23.85 5.90
C GLU A 214 -4.85 -23.68 5.36
N GLU A 215 -4.33 -24.75 4.75
CA GLU A 215 -3.02 -24.72 4.12
C GLU A 215 -3.04 -23.93 2.81
N LEU A 216 -1.97 -23.17 2.58
CA LEU A 216 -1.72 -22.42 1.36
C LEU A 216 -0.27 -22.66 0.96
N SER A 217 -0.02 -22.79 -0.34
CA SER A 217 1.33 -23.04 -0.85
C SER A 217 1.75 -21.91 -1.79
N LEU A 218 2.67 -21.08 -1.31
CA LEU A 218 3.29 -19.97 -2.04
C LEU A 218 4.68 -20.40 -2.51
N ILE A 219 4.74 -21.47 -3.31
CA ILE A 219 5.99 -22.15 -3.71
C ILE A 219 6.98 -21.26 -4.47
N ASN A 220 6.53 -20.14 -5.03
CA ASN A 220 7.37 -19.21 -5.79
C ASN A 220 7.80 -17.99 -4.98
N LEU A 221 7.24 -17.79 -3.77
CA LEU A 221 7.49 -16.62 -2.95
C LEU A 221 8.89 -16.71 -2.33
N GLN A 222 9.78 -15.83 -2.78
CA GLN A 222 11.21 -15.82 -2.45
C GLN A 222 11.57 -14.68 -1.50
N GLU A 223 10.88 -13.53 -1.63
CA GLU A 223 11.16 -12.33 -0.86
C GLU A 223 9.90 -11.80 -0.16
N ILE A 224 10.02 -11.50 1.13
CA ILE A 224 8.98 -10.83 1.91
C ILE A 224 9.55 -9.55 2.52
N GLU A 225 8.84 -8.45 2.33
CA GLU A 225 9.09 -7.20 3.05
C GLU A 225 7.86 -6.84 3.89
N ILE A 226 8.05 -6.67 5.20
CA ILE A 226 6.99 -6.28 6.13
C ILE A 226 7.29 -4.89 6.64
N LEU A 227 6.41 -3.94 6.38
CA LEU A 227 6.54 -2.55 6.79
C LEU A 227 5.58 -2.23 7.94
N LYS A 228 6.08 -1.48 8.92
CA LYS A 228 5.34 -0.98 10.09
C LYS A 228 4.73 -2.10 10.96
N LEU A 229 5.49 -3.18 11.16
CA LEU A 229 5.11 -4.26 12.07
C LEU A 229 5.12 -3.76 13.52
N ARG A 230 4.05 -3.99 14.28
CA ARG A 230 3.88 -3.52 15.66
C ARG A 230 3.93 -4.64 16.69
N GLY A 231 3.73 -5.89 16.24
CA GLY A 231 3.72 -7.06 17.09
C GLY A 231 2.42 -7.21 17.86
N SER A 232 1.28 -6.90 17.22
CA SER A 232 -0.01 -7.37 17.74
C SER A 232 -0.15 -8.90 17.58
N GLU A 233 -1.06 -9.52 18.34
CA GLU A 233 -1.26 -10.97 18.28
C GLU A 233 -1.70 -11.44 16.88
N HIS A 234 -2.60 -10.69 16.23
CA HIS A 234 -3.05 -11.00 14.88
C HIS A 234 -1.93 -10.84 13.85
N GLU A 235 -1.08 -9.81 13.96
CA GLU A 235 0.09 -9.64 13.11
C GLU A 235 1.08 -10.80 13.26
N ALA A 236 1.44 -11.14 14.50
CA ALA A 236 2.38 -12.23 14.78
C ALA A 236 1.84 -13.58 14.28
N SER A 237 0.55 -13.84 14.49
CA SER A 237 -0.11 -15.07 14.03
C SER A 237 -0.13 -15.17 12.50
N PHE A 238 -0.44 -14.06 11.81
CA PHE A 238 -0.41 -14.02 10.35
C PHE A 238 1.00 -14.21 9.80
N VAL A 239 2.00 -13.53 10.37
CA VAL A 239 3.40 -13.69 9.95
C VAL A 239 3.87 -15.13 10.13
N LYS A 240 3.55 -15.80 11.24
CA LYS A 240 3.87 -17.23 11.42
C LYS A 240 3.25 -18.10 10.32
N ARG A 241 1.96 -17.89 10.00
CA ARG A 241 1.31 -18.63 8.91
C ARG A 241 1.96 -18.35 7.55
N LEU A 242 2.30 -17.09 7.28
CA LEU A 242 2.95 -16.68 6.04
C LEU A 242 4.29 -17.39 5.81
N PHE A 243 5.08 -17.60 6.87
CA PHE A 243 6.32 -18.38 6.78
C PHE A 243 6.06 -19.83 6.40
N ASN A 244 5.03 -20.44 6.98
CA ASN A 244 4.68 -21.83 6.68
C ASN A 244 4.21 -21.99 5.23
N TRP A 245 3.54 -20.99 4.66
CA TRP A 245 3.07 -21.03 3.27
C TRP A 245 4.19 -20.82 2.24
N ALA A 246 5.23 -20.06 2.59
CA ALA A 246 6.28 -19.64 1.68
C ALA A 246 7.50 -20.59 1.74
N THR A 247 7.39 -21.75 1.10
CA THR A 247 8.44 -22.78 1.18
C THR A 247 9.73 -22.41 0.46
N ALA A 248 9.72 -21.53 -0.56
CA ALA A 248 10.93 -21.12 -1.29
C ALA A 248 11.58 -19.83 -0.76
N LEU A 249 11.21 -19.40 0.44
CA LEU A 249 11.58 -18.12 1.01
C LEU A 249 13.08 -18.06 1.33
N ASN A 250 13.76 -17.02 0.85
CA ASN A 250 15.20 -16.83 1.06
C ASN A 250 15.56 -15.46 1.65
N LYS A 251 14.63 -14.51 1.67
CA LYS A 251 14.89 -13.17 2.19
C LYS A 251 13.65 -12.58 2.82
N ILE A 252 13.83 -12.04 4.02
CA ILE A 252 12.79 -11.35 4.76
C ILE A 252 13.36 -10.06 5.31
N THR A 253 12.68 -8.96 5.04
CA THR A 253 13.01 -7.66 5.62
C THR A 253 11.82 -7.15 6.40
N VAL A 254 12.01 -6.84 7.68
CA VAL A 254 10.97 -6.37 8.58
C VAL A 254 11.35 -5.00 9.09
N PHE A 255 10.45 -4.04 8.95
CA PHE A 255 10.57 -2.71 9.50
C PHE A 255 9.54 -2.55 10.61
N LEU A 256 10.02 -2.41 11.84
CA LEU A 256 9.17 -2.18 13.00
C LEU A 256 8.63 -0.75 12.97
N ASP A 257 7.36 -0.61 13.32
CA ASP A 257 6.72 0.70 13.51
C ASP A 257 7.40 1.45 14.66
N SER A 258 7.43 2.78 14.58
CA SER A 258 8.04 3.62 15.64
C SER A 258 7.35 3.46 16.99
N SER A 259 6.06 3.08 17.02
CA SER A 259 5.31 2.80 18.24
C SER A 259 5.62 1.43 18.86
N THR A 260 6.41 0.58 18.20
CA THR A 260 6.75 -0.75 18.71
C THR A 260 7.61 -0.63 19.97
N THR A 261 7.11 -1.17 21.09
CA THR A 261 7.85 -1.17 22.37
C THR A 261 9.03 -2.13 22.32
N GLU A 262 10.03 -1.93 23.18
CA GLU A 262 11.19 -2.82 23.25
C GLU A 262 10.79 -4.27 23.60
N ARG A 263 9.78 -4.44 24.49
CA ARG A 263 9.24 -5.76 24.81
C ARG A 263 8.66 -6.45 23.58
N LYS A 264 7.75 -5.78 22.85
CA LYS A 264 7.16 -6.34 21.63
C LYS A 264 8.20 -6.63 20.55
N ALA A 265 9.21 -5.77 20.42
CA ALA A 265 10.32 -6.03 19.52
C ALA A 265 11.05 -7.32 19.90
N LYS A 266 11.40 -7.52 21.19
CA LYS A 266 12.02 -8.76 21.69
C LYS A 266 11.15 -10.00 21.41
N ASP A 267 9.85 -9.90 21.63
CA ASP A 267 8.92 -11.01 21.36
C ASP A 267 8.89 -11.36 19.87
N LEU A 268 8.89 -10.36 18.99
CA LEU A 268 9.01 -10.55 17.54
C LEU A 268 10.36 -11.17 17.15
N PHE A 269 11.46 -10.72 17.74
CA PHE A 269 12.78 -11.32 17.49
C PHE A 269 12.78 -12.81 17.84
N GLN A 270 12.30 -13.18 19.02
CA GLN A 270 12.20 -14.59 19.44
C GLN A 270 11.29 -15.39 18.52
N MET A 271 10.20 -14.78 18.04
CA MET A 271 9.33 -15.40 17.04
C MET A 271 10.11 -15.69 15.75
N PHE A 272 10.80 -14.71 15.16
CA PHE A 272 11.56 -14.90 13.93
C PHE A 272 12.72 -15.89 14.09
N GLU A 273 13.39 -15.89 15.24
CA GLU A 273 14.42 -16.88 15.57
C GLU A 273 13.86 -18.30 15.61
N SER A 274 12.67 -18.50 16.21
CA SER A 274 12.04 -19.82 16.26
C SER A 274 11.59 -20.32 14.88
N LEU A 275 11.18 -19.41 14.00
CA LEU A 275 10.84 -19.72 12.60
C LEU A 275 12.06 -20.04 11.73
N SER A 276 13.27 -19.62 12.14
CA SER A 276 14.52 -19.80 11.38
C SER A 276 15.29 -21.09 11.74
N ARG A 277 14.71 -22.00 12.54
CA ARG A 277 15.41 -23.17 13.07
C ARG A 277 15.65 -24.27 12.00
N PRO A 278 16.78 -25.00 12.08
CA PRO A 278 17.33 -25.86 11.01
C PRO A 278 16.53 -27.12 10.66
N GLU A 279 15.48 -27.47 11.40
CA GLU A 279 14.54 -28.54 11.02
C GLU A 279 13.77 -28.21 9.72
N TYR A 280 13.74 -26.91 9.37
CA TYR A 280 13.18 -26.36 8.14
C TYR A 280 14.28 -25.52 7.44
N ALA A 281 15.36 -26.17 7.03
CA ALA A 281 16.52 -25.51 6.43
C ALA A 281 16.15 -24.73 5.16
N TRP A 282 16.09 -23.40 5.28
CA TRP A 282 16.31 -22.47 4.18
C TRP A 282 17.35 -21.45 4.63
N ASN A 283 18.25 -21.07 3.73
CA ASN A 283 19.18 -19.94 3.89
C ASN A 283 18.42 -18.61 3.86
N CYS A 284 17.38 -18.47 4.70
CA CYS A 284 16.53 -17.32 4.72
C CYS A 284 17.16 -16.22 5.57
N ILE A 285 17.57 -15.13 4.93
CA ILE A 285 18.14 -13.97 5.63
C ILE A 285 17.00 -13.12 6.17
N VAL A 286 16.86 -13.08 7.50
CA VAL A 286 15.89 -12.20 8.18
C VAL A 286 16.60 -10.94 8.66
N THR A 287 16.20 -9.79 8.12
CA THR A 287 16.70 -8.47 8.52
C THR A 287 15.59 -7.70 9.22
N ILE A 288 15.79 -7.33 10.47
CA ILE A 288 14.83 -6.51 11.24
C ILE A 288 15.43 -5.13 11.46
N ARG A 289 14.70 -4.10 11.07
CA ARG A 289 15.08 -2.69 11.21
C ARG A 289 14.03 -1.96 12.04
N ARG A 290 14.47 -0.99 12.85
CA ARG A 290 13.57 -0.09 13.56
C ARG A 290 13.51 1.24 12.82
N CYS A 291 12.30 1.76 12.57
CA CYS A 291 12.15 3.12 12.09
C CYS A 291 12.73 4.08 13.16
N HIS A 292 13.61 5.00 12.74
CA HIS A 292 14.52 5.81 13.55
C HIS A 292 14.02 6.18 14.97
N MET A 293 14.77 5.71 15.98
CA MET A 293 14.81 6.24 17.35
C MET A 293 16.29 6.35 17.77
N HIS A 294 16.62 7.38 18.55
CA HIS A 294 17.95 7.78 19.01
C HIS A 294 18.82 6.60 19.56
N PRO A 295 20.17 6.62 19.45
CA PRO A 295 21.05 5.45 19.58
C PRO A 295 21.17 4.75 20.95
N ASP A 296 20.37 5.10 21.96
CA ASP A 296 20.74 4.80 23.37
C ASP A 296 20.12 3.53 23.99
N ILE A 297 19.62 2.59 23.19
CA ILE A 297 19.26 1.25 23.71
C ILE A 297 19.85 0.16 22.82
N ILE A 298 21.19 0.09 22.80
CA ILE A 298 21.94 -1.13 22.47
C ILE A 298 23.05 -1.28 23.50
N GLY A 299 22.70 -1.78 24.69
CA GLY A 299 23.62 -1.98 25.81
C GLY A 299 23.66 -3.44 26.26
N HIS A 300 24.71 -4.14 25.87
CA HIS A 300 25.27 -5.35 26.53
C HIS A 300 24.40 -6.61 26.65
N ARG A 301 24.16 -7.28 25.51
CA ARG A 301 24.27 -8.75 25.35
C ARG A 301 24.14 -9.26 23.91
N VAL A 302 24.10 -8.37 22.93
CA VAL A 302 24.04 -8.70 21.48
C VAL A 302 25.44 -8.74 20.83
N HIS A 303 26.49 -8.39 21.58
CA HIS A 303 27.83 -8.17 21.04
C HIS A 303 28.63 -9.42 20.64
N GLN A 304 28.11 -10.63 20.87
CA GLN A 304 28.82 -11.88 20.53
C GLN A 304 28.35 -12.53 19.23
N TYR A 305 27.20 -12.13 18.68
CA TYR A 305 26.66 -12.68 17.40
C TYR A 305 26.81 -11.74 16.19
N LEU A 306 27.21 -10.48 16.38
CA LEU A 306 27.31 -9.47 15.31
C LEU A 306 28.71 -9.32 14.69
N LYS A 307 29.64 -10.25 14.96
CA LYS A 307 31.05 -10.13 14.51
C LYS A 307 31.31 -10.45 13.04
N LEU A 308 30.28 -10.53 12.18
CA LEU A 308 30.44 -10.85 10.76
C LEU A 308 29.89 -9.80 9.77
N LEU A 309 29.35 -8.66 10.21
CA LEU A 309 28.86 -7.61 9.30
C LEU A 309 29.25 -6.20 9.77
N PHE A 310 30.55 -5.90 9.69
CA PHE A 310 31.06 -4.57 9.39
C PHE A 310 32.30 -4.73 8.49
N LEU A 311 32.07 -4.79 7.18
CA LEU A 311 32.98 -4.16 6.23
C LEU A 311 32.21 -2.97 5.69
N GLU A 312 32.81 -1.79 5.86
CA GLU A 312 32.31 -0.49 5.43
C GLU A 312 31.97 -0.48 3.94
N TYR A 313 30.86 0.17 3.57
CA TYR A 313 30.75 0.81 2.27
C TYR A 313 29.86 2.06 2.35
N GLU A 314 30.52 3.21 2.45
CA GLU A 314 29.97 4.56 2.33
C GLU A 314 29.71 4.93 0.86
N PRO A 315 28.66 5.71 0.57
CA PRO A 315 28.83 6.71 -0.49
C PRO A 315 28.09 8.03 -0.22
N TRP A 316 28.56 8.89 0.70
CA TRP A 316 28.18 10.33 0.71
C TRP A 316 29.29 11.28 1.24
N LYS A 317 30.57 10.95 1.02
CA LYS A 317 31.67 11.92 1.17
C LYS A 317 32.35 12.21 -0.17
N GLU A 318 31.69 13.01 -0.99
CA GLU A 318 32.36 13.95 -1.91
C GLU A 318 31.30 14.96 -2.40
N TYR A 319 31.68 16.24 -2.43
CA TYR A 319 30.85 17.44 -2.72
C TYR A 319 30.06 18.06 -1.56
N ALA A 320 30.78 18.54 -0.54
CA ALA A 320 30.41 19.76 0.18
C ALA A 320 31.65 20.42 0.79
N SER A 321 32.68 20.69 -0.02
CA SER A 321 33.77 21.62 0.33
C SER A 321 33.58 22.92 -0.44
N LYS A 322 32.78 23.83 0.14
CA LYS A 322 32.99 25.28 0.19
C LYS A 322 31.86 25.90 1.05
N GLY A 323 32.27 26.79 1.95
CA GLY A 323 31.47 27.35 3.07
C GLY A 323 30.16 28.03 2.65
N VAL A 324 29.29 28.42 3.57
CA VAL A 324 29.55 29.31 4.71
C VAL A 324 28.45 29.16 5.77
N MET A 325 28.80 29.55 7.00
CA MET A 325 28.06 29.46 8.27
C MET A 325 26.69 30.16 8.39
N CYS A 326 25.82 29.47 9.14
CA CYS A 326 24.94 29.88 10.27
C CYS A 326 23.76 30.89 10.19
N VAL A 327 22.78 30.53 11.05
CA VAL A 327 21.71 31.26 11.80
C VAL A 327 20.32 31.55 11.16
N PRO A 328 19.21 31.60 11.97
CA PRO A 328 17.90 31.00 11.65
C PRO A 328 16.76 32.01 11.40
N SER A 329 15.61 31.48 10.94
CA SER A 329 14.26 32.05 10.68
C SER A 329 13.82 33.30 11.48
N PRO A 330 12.91 34.19 10.97
CA PRO A 330 11.46 33.88 10.98
C PRO A 330 10.48 34.63 10.00
N HIS A 331 9.24 34.11 9.90
CA HIS A 331 7.90 34.71 9.56
C HIS A 331 7.67 35.59 8.30
N GLN A 332 6.65 35.27 7.49
CA GLN A 332 5.35 36.00 7.39
C GLN A 332 4.45 35.54 6.22
N SER A 333 3.15 35.65 6.48
CA SER A 333 1.95 35.49 5.65
C SER A 333 1.84 36.46 4.45
N LEU A 334 1.02 36.13 3.44
CA LEU A 334 -0.13 36.95 2.99
C LEU A 334 -0.90 36.33 1.80
N ASP A 335 -2.13 36.83 1.69
CA ASP A 335 -3.33 36.41 0.93
C ASP A 335 -3.27 36.31 -0.60
N GLY A 336 -4.14 35.44 -1.12
CA GLY A 336 -5.28 35.81 -1.98
C GLY A 336 -5.05 36.40 -3.38
N SER A 337 -5.33 35.60 -4.41
CA SER A 337 -6.13 36.04 -5.57
C SER A 337 -6.50 34.85 -6.47
N SER A 338 -7.78 34.80 -6.86
CA SER A 338 -8.37 33.87 -7.80
C SER A 338 -7.89 34.16 -9.22
N ALA A 339 -7.31 33.17 -9.88
CA ALA A 339 -6.95 33.23 -11.29
C ALA A 339 -7.51 32.00 -12.03
N ASN A 340 -8.32 32.24 -13.06
CA ASN A 340 -8.64 31.22 -14.06
C ASN A 340 -7.36 30.94 -14.86
N VAL A 341 -6.83 29.72 -14.78
CA VAL A 341 -5.64 29.32 -15.54
C VAL A 341 -6.06 28.34 -16.63
N ILE A 342 -6.02 28.81 -17.89
CA ILE A 342 -5.96 27.95 -19.07
C ILE A 342 -4.47 27.73 -19.36
N MET A 343 -3.94 26.54 -19.07
CA MET A 343 -2.58 26.19 -19.47
C MET A 343 -2.58 25.68 -20.91
N LEU A 344 -2.17 26.55 -21.82
CA LEU A 344 -1.60 26.17 -23.12
C LEU A 344 -0.07 26.11 -22.92
N VAL A 345 0.51 24.91 -22.91
CA VAL A 345 1.97 24.75 -22.91
C VAL A 345 2.41 24.55 -24.35
N GLY A 346 3.14 25.52 -24.88
CA GLY A 346 3.61 25.57 -26.26
C GLY A 346 4.96 24.87 -26.46
N MET A 347 5.06 24.28 -27.66
CA MET A 347 6.20 23.79 -28.46
C MET A 347 7.17 22.78 -27.83
#